data_AF-A0A380FGR2-F1
#
_entry.id   AF-A0A380FGR2-F1
#
_cell.length_a   1.000
_cell.length_b   1.000
_cell.length_c   1.000
_cell.angle_alpha   90.00
_cell.angle_beta   90.00
_cell.angle_gamma   90.00
#
_symmetry.space_group_name_H-M   'P 1'
#
loop_
_entity.id
_entity.type
_entity.pdbx_description
1 polymer ?
#
loop_
_entity_poly.entity_id
_entity_poly.type
_entity_poly.pdbx_seq_one_letter_code
_entity_poly.pdbx_strand_id
1 'polypeptide(L)'
;MISIFIGPTYKTMELMGDKITARQTVDQAGVPIIPGSTDDVKTVEEVKHIAEEIGYPLVLKAASGGGGKGIRIVKEASELPKLFKEAKSGRKKIL
;
A
#
# COMPACT_ATOMS: atom_id res chain seq x y z
N MET A 1 29.16 -26.13 -8.16
CA MET A 1 29.25 -24.73 -7.67
C MET A 1 27.92 -24.41 -7.00
N ILE A 2 27.92 -24.21 -5.67
CA ILE A 2 26.70 -23.91 -4.93
C ILE A 2 26.54 -22.40 -4.94
N SER A 3 25.49 -21.88 -5.57
CA SER A 3 25.18 -20.46 -5.55
C SER A 3 24.34 -20.17 -4.32
N ILE A 4 24.83 -19.31 -3.42
CA ILE A 4 24.10 -18.86 -2.23
C ILE A 4 23.53 -17.48 -2.51
N PHE A 5 22.22 -17.32 -2.31
CA PHE A 5 21.57 -16.02 -2.36
C PHE A 5 21.93 -15.21 -1.11
N ILE A 6 22.54 -14.03 -1.30
CA ILE A 6 22.83 -13.10 -0.21
C ILE A 6 21.61 -12.20 -0.02
N GLY A 7 20.73 -12.59 0.90
CA GLY A 7 19.52 -11.84 1.22
C GLY A 7 18.59 -12.62 2.14
N PRO A 8 17.40 -12.05 2.43
CA PRO A 8 16.37 -12.76 3.18
C PRO A 8 15.89 -14.01 2.43
N THR A 9 15.30 -14.95 3.17
CA THR A 9 14.74 -16.17 2.56
C THR A 9 13.65 -15.82 1.55
N TYR A 10 13.42 -16.71 0.57
CA TYR A 10 12.35 -16.50 -0.41
C TYR A 10 10.98 -16.28 0.25
N LYS A 11 10.69 -16.99 1.35
CA LYS A 11 9.45 -16.84 2.14
C LYS A 11 9.32 -15.44 2.71
N THR A 12 10.42 -14.92 3.28
CA THR A 12 10.46 -13.55 3.82
C THR A 12 10.27 -12.52 2.72
N MET A 13 10.89 -12.71 1.55
CA MET A 13 10.71 -11.80 0.41
C MET A 13 9.29 -11.82 -0.15
N GLU A 14 8.67 -13.00 -0.24
CA GLU A 14 7.28 -13.15 -0.66
C GLU A 14 6.31 -12.46 0.31
N LEU A 15 6.53 -12.67 1.61
CA LEU A 15 5.70 -12.08 2.68
C LEU A 15 5.78 -10.54 2.70
N MET A 16 6.97 -9.99 2.45
CA MET A 16 7.24 -8.56 2.58
C MET A 16 7.20 -7.79 1.24
N GLY A 17 7.08 -8.49 0.11
CA GLY A 17 7.12 -7.89 -1.22
C GLY A 17 5.84 -7.14 -1.62
N ASP A 18 4.70 -7.55 -1.07
CA ASP A 18 3.41 -6.86 -1.23
C ASP A 18 3.11 -6.06 0.05
N LYS A 19 2.86 -4.77 -0.09
CA LYS A 19 2.66 -3.88 1.08
C LYS A 19 1.42 -4.22 1.90
N ILE A 20 0.39 -4.81 1.30
CA ILE A 20 -0.81 -5.23 2.03
C ILE A 20 -0.45 -6.43 2.90
N THR A 21 0.13 -7.48 2.30
CA THR A 21 0.56 -8.67 3.05
C THR A 21 1.58 -8.31 4.13
N ALA A 22 2.54 -7.44 3.82
CA ALA A 22 3.52 -6.95 4.78
C ALA A 22 2.84 -6.22 5.96
N ARG A 23 1.91 -5.31 5.67
CA ARG A 23 1.18 -4.55 6.69
C ARG A 23 0.35 -5.46 7.59
N GLN A 24 -0.37 -6.42 7.02
CA GLN A 24 -1.13 -7.45 7.76
C GLN A 24 -0.21 -8.29 8.66
N THR A 25 0.96 -8.68 8.15
CA THR A 25 1.94 -9.45 8.92
C THR A 25 2.45 -8.66 10.13
N VAL A 26 2.76 -7.38 9.93
CA VAL A 26 3.28 -6.48 10.96
C VAL A 26 2.20 -6.19 12.01
N ASP A 27 0.94 -6.00 11.58
CA ASP A 27 -0.22 -5.84 12.46
C ASP A 27 -0.48 -7.08 13.33
N GLN A 28 -0.47 -8.27 12.72
CA GLN A 28 -0.61 -9.55 13.43
C GLN A 28 0.51 -9.80 14.44
N ALA A 29 1.71 -9.25 14.19
CA ALA A 29 2.83 -9.31 15.11
C ALA A 29 2.72 -8.30 16.27
N GLY A 30 1.65 -7.50 16.34
CA GLY A 30 1.42 -6.50 17.39
C GLY A 30 2.30 -5.26 17.26
N VAL A 31 2.88 -5.03 16.08
CA VAL A 31 3.72 -3.86 15.84
C VAL A 31 2.82 -2.69 15.43
N PRO A 32 2.93 -1.51 16.08
CA PRO A 32 2.14 -0.34 15.72
C PRO A 32 2.34 0.06 14.26
N ILE A 33 1.24 0.25 13.52
CA ILE A 33 1.22 0.70 12.14
C ILE A 33 0.58 2.08 12.01
N ILE A 34 1.00 2.85 11.02
CA ILE A 34 0.37 4.14 10.67
C ILE A 34 -1.09 3.87 10.29
N PRO A 35 -2.09 4.63 10.78
CA PRO A 35 -3.50 4.45 10.41
C PRO A 35 -3.76 4.50 8.90
N GLY A 36 -4.73 3.73 8.42
CA GLY A 36 -5.07 3.56 7.00
C GLY A 36 -5.53 2.14 6.70
N SER A 37 -5.84 1.82 5.43
CA SER A 37 -6.35 0.50 5.07
C SER A 37 -5.38 -0.62 5.42
N THR A 38 -5.89 -1.76 5.88
CA THR A 38 -5.13 -3.01 6.05
C THR A 38 -5.26 -3.92 4.83
N ASP A 39 -6.13 -3.57 3.89
CA ASP A 39 -6.50 -4.34 2.71
C ASP A 39 -6.52 -3.48 1.45
N ASP A 40 -6.70 -4.14 0.31
CA ASP A 40 -6.85 -3.50 -0.99
C ASP A 40 -8.09 -2.59 -1.05
N VAL A 41 -7.87 -1.33 -1.41
CA VAL A 41 -8.92 -0.35 -1.65
C VAL A 41 -9.29 -0.34 -3.13
N LYS A 42 -10.55 -0.68 -3.41
CA LYS A 42 -11.03 -0.97 -4.77
C LYS A 42 -11.66 0.24 -5.44
N THR A 43 -12.23 1.14 -4.65
CA THR A 43 -13.04 2.28 -5.12
C THR A 43 -12.58 3.60 -4.51
N VAL A 44 -12.96 4.71 -5.16
CA VAL A 44 -12.69 6.06 -4.63
C VAL A 44 -13.51 6.30 -3.36
N GLU A 45 -14.70 5.72 -3.29
CA GLU A 45 -15.65 5.81 -2.19
C GLU A 45 -15.08 5.17 -0.92
N GLU A 46 -14.45 4.00 -1.03
CA GLU A 46 -13.73 3.37 0.09
C GLU A 46 -12.61 4.27 0.62
N VAL A 47 -11.84 4.94 -0.27
CA VAL A 47 -10.80 5.90 0.17
C VAL A 47 -11.44 7.09 0.91
N LYS A 48 -12.59 7.59 0.43
CA LYS A 48 -13.29 8.71 1.09
C LYS A 48 -13.71 8.35 2.51
N HIS A 49 -14.29 7.17 2.71
CA HIS A 49 -14.65 6.69 4.05
C HIS A 49 -13.45 6.59 4.98
N ILE A 50 -12.33 6.05 4.49
CA ILE A 50 -11.09 6.01 5.27
C ILE A 50 -10.61 7.43 5.59
N ALA A 51 -10.70 8.36 4.65
CA ALA A 51 -10.32 9.76 4.85
C ALA A 51 -11.22 10.49 5.84
N GLU A 52 -12.49 10.12 5.97
CA GLU A 52 -13.40 10.64 7.00
C GLU A 52 -12.94 10.23 8.41
N GLU A 53 -12.33 9.05 8.54
CA GLU A 53 -11.82 8.54 9.82
C GLU A 53 -10.43 9.09 10.18
N ILE A 54 -9.50 9.13 9.22
CA ILE A 54 -8.08 9.46 9.49
C ILE A 54 -7.68 10.88 9.08
N GLY A 55 -8.49 11.56 8.26
CA GLY A 55 -8.24 12.90 7.75
C GLY A 55 -7.33 12.97 6.53
N TYR A 56 -7.26 14.17 5.94
CA TYR A 56 -6.29 14.55 4.92
C TYR A 56 -5.09 15.30 5.54
N PRO A 57 -3.90 15.28 4.92
CA PRO A 57 -3.56 14.57 3.69
C PRO A 57 -3.40 13.06 3.90
N LEU A 58 -3.75 12.27 2.89
CA LEU A 58 -3.51 10.82 2.85
C LEU A 58 -2.58 10.44 1.70
N VAL A 59 -2.03 9.22 1.76
CA VAL A 59 -1.10 8.71 0.74
C VAL A 59 -1.66 7.43 0.14
N LEU A 60 -1.99 7.47 -1.15
CA LEU A 60 -2.28 6.28 -1.94
C LEU A 60 -0.99 5.62 -2.37
N LYS A 61 -0.89 4.31 -2.15
CA LYS A 61 0.26 3.48 -2.50
C LYS A 61 -0.18 2.27 -3.31
N ALA A 62 0.56 2.02 -4.37
CA ALA A 62 0.66 0.72 -5.00
C ALA A 62 1.08 -0.38 -4.01
N ALA A 63 0.28 -1.45 -3.89
CA ALA A 63 0.65 -2.59 -3.05
C ALA A 63 1.94 -3.26 -3.57
N SER A 64 1.98 -3.55 -4.87
CA SER A 64 3.16 -4.05 -5.58
C SER A 64 3.90 -2.93 -6.32
N GLY A 65 5.20 -2.80 -6.07
CA GLY A 65 6.06 -1.82 -6.72
C GLY A 65 7.15 -1.25 -5.80
N GLY A 66 8.22 -0.74 -6.42
CA GLY A 66 9.37 -0.13 -5.75
C GLY A 66 9.86 1.12 -6.46
N GLY A 67 10.76 1.87 -5.83
CA GLY A 67 11.37 3.08 -6.40
C GLY A 67 10.42 4.28 -6.51
N GLY A 68 9.43 4.38 -5.61
CA GLY A 68 8.50 5.52 -5.54
C GLY A 68 7.41 5.56 -6.62
N LYS A 69 7.38 4.61 -7.54
CA LYS A 69 6.37 4.52 -8.60
C LYS A 69 5.03 4.04 -8.02
N GLY A 70 3.98 4.84 -8.19
CA GLY A 70 2.62 4.51 -7.70
C GLY A 70 2.30 5.04 -6.30
N ILE A 71 3.02 6.08 -5.86
CA ILE A 71 2.69 6.84 -4.64
C ILE A 71 2.03 8.16 -5.05
N ARG A 72 0.90 8.50 -4.43
CA ARG A 72 0.20 9.79 -4.63
C ARG A 72 -0.21 10.38 -3.28
N ILE A 73 0.12 11.64 -3.06
CA ILE A 73 -0.34 12.40 -1.89
C ILE A 73 -1.64 13.07 -2.30
N VAL A 74 -2.70 12.81 -1.54
CA VAL A 74 -4.03 13.38 -1.72
C VAL A 74 -4.24 14.39 -0.60
N LYS A 75 -4.41 15.66 -0.94
CA LYS A 75 -4.57 16.76 0.02
C LYS A 75 -6.02 17.05 0.33
N GLU A 76 -6.93 16.71 -0.57
CA GLU A 76 -8.36 16.92 -0.42
C GLU A 76 -9.19 15.94 -1.27
N ALA A 77 -10.47 15.79 -0.93
CA ALA A 77 -11.36 14.82 -1.55
C ALA A 77 -11.55 15.02 -3.07
N SER A 78 -11.41 16.26 -3.56
CA SER A 78 -11.55 16.60 -4.98
C SER A 78 -10.48 15.94 -5.86
N GLU A 79 -9.30 15.67 -5.29
CA GLU A 79 -8.15 15.11 -6.01
C GLU A 79 -8.25 13.58 -6.18
N LEU A 80 -9.06 12.92 -5.34
CA LEU A 80 -9.13 11.46 -5.24
C LEU A 80 -9.38 10.74 -6.58
N PRO A 81 -10.39 11.11 -7.39
CA PRO A 81 -10.69 10.38 -8.62
C PRO A 81 -9.50 10.31 -9.59
N LYS A 82 -8.77 11.43 -9.71
CA LYS A 82 -7.58 11.52 -10.56
C LYS A 82 -6.42 10.73 -9.97
N LEU A 83 -6.08 11.00 -8.71
CA LEU A 83 -4.90 10.41 -8.07
C LEU A 83 -5.05 8.90 -7.83
N PHE A 84 -6.26 8.42 -7.59
CA PHE A 84 -6.55 6.98 -7.50
C PHE A 84 -6.29 6.26 -8.83
N LYS A 85 -6.77 6.82 -9.94
CA LYS A 85 -6.51 6.27 -11.28
C LYS A 85 -5.02 6.26 -11.61
N GLU A 86 -4.30 7.33 -11.27
CA GLU A 86 -2.85 7.41 -11.49
C GLU A 86 -2.06 6.40 -10.64
N ALA A 87 -2.43 6.23 -9.37
CA ALA A 87 -1.82 5.25 -8.48
C ALA A 87 -2.06 3.81 -8.98
N LYS A 88 -3.27 3.53 -9.48
CA LYS A 88 -3.69 2.23 -10.02
C LYS A 88 -3.14 1.92 -11.41
N SER A 89 -2.70 2.92 -12.18
CA SER A 89 -2.19 2.71 -13.55
C SER A 89 -1.06 1.67 -13.59
N GLY A 90 -1.33 0.55 -14.27
CA GLY A 90 -0.41 -0.59 -14.40
C GLY A 90 -0.30 -1.50 -13.17
N ARG A 91 -1.21 -1.37 -12.19
CA ARG A 91 -1.16 -2.10 -10.91
C ARG A 91 -2.53 -2.64 -10.51
N LYS A 92 -2.50 -3.76 -9.78
CA LYS A 92 -3.74 -4.47 -9.41
C LYS A 92 -4.36 -3.98 -8.11
N LYS A 93 -3.53 -3.59 -7.13
CA LYS A 93 -3.95 -3.29 -5.75
C LYS A 93 -3.41 -1.95 -5.26
N ILE A 94 -4.22 -1.26 -4.46
CA ILE A 94 -3.93 0.03 -3.83
C ILE A 94 -4.22 -0.06 -2.33
N LEU A 95 -3.40 0.59 -1.52
CA LEU A 95 -3.62 0.83 -0.10
C LEU A 95 -3.34 2.29 0.25
#